data_AF-A0ABD2UIC1-F1
#
_entry.id   AF-A0ABD2UIC1-F1
#
_cell.length_a   1.000
_cell.length_b   1.000
_cell.length_c   1.000
_cell.angle_alpha   90.00
_cell.angle_beta   90.00
_cell.angle_gamma   90.00
#
_symmetry.space_group_name_H-M   'P 1'
#
loop_
_entity.id
_entity.type
_entity.pdbx_description
1 polymer ?
#
loop_
_entity_poly.entity_id
_entity_poly.type
_entity_poly.pdbx_seq_one_letter_code
_entity_poly.pdbx_strand_id
1 'polypeptide(L)'
;MSSIIKFPSSMFCVYSSSSSSIKSSIFPKSISFPSSHFNNFKNPFLNCKTPMENQSFSVLSASKAQNGGVIQDSSFQGSESFFRSVLGNMEAIYLNKNPTAKAILELVRSADGDQICYDHFAFRTFGVNGHGIDSMSKFFLDFGYERREELRFPAKKLKAFWFSPPKVSTSSRGSGVNGPLPRIFISELLVDQLSPEAQEIIKKYTNISHCGKEYAALASAFGILTWEKPSYSEFQQLARESEYAAWTLVNGYALSHVTISTHRLASNLRSIGNLNQFIEENGFNLNSEGGILKVSPDGLLLQSSTVADSTSFEFSDGTTEAVPCSYIEFAERLVLPQYKDLPTEKVEEFHRRDGFEVGNADKIFESTSKDQLTRRAA
;
A
#
# COMPACT_ATOMS: atom_id res chain seq x y z
N MET A 1 -26.61 30.03 -70.40
CA MET A 1 -25.17 29.96 -70.73
C MET A 1 -24.52 29.18 -69.60
N SER A 2 -24.53 27.84 -69.63
CA SER A 2 -23.59 26.94 -70.37
C SER A 2 -22.15 27.16 -69.90
N SER A 3 -21.36 26.19 -69.43
CA SER A 3 -21.32 24.73 -69.68
C SER A 3 -20.41 24.04 -68.62
N ILE A 4 -20.73 22.85 -68.05
CA ILE A 4 -20.42 21.45 -68.49
C ILE A 4 -18.90 21.12 -68.35
N ILE A 5 -18.42 20.05 -67.67
CA ILE A 5 -18.25 18.62 -68.06
C ILE A 5 -17.69 17.88 -66.81
N LYS A 6 -18.30 16.85 -66.18
CA LYS A 6 -18.63 15.43 -66.54
C LYS A 6 -17.55 14.38 -66.17
N PHE A 7 -17.97 13.41 -65.34
CA PHE A 7 -17.38 12.08 -65.06
C PHE A 7 -17.52 11.07 -66.22
N PRO A 8 -16.85 9.90 -66.14
CA PRO A 8 -17.56 8.60 -66.02
C PRO A 8 -16.93 7.66 -64.95
N SER A 9 -17.64 6.89 -64.10
CA SER A 9 -18.49 5.67 -64.30
C SER A 9 -17.67 4.48 -64.82
N SER A 10 -17.67 3.25 -64.27
CA SER A 10 -18.70 2.37 -63.66
C SER A 10 -17.98 1.11 -63.09
N MET A 11 -18.50 0.29 -62.16
CA MET A 11 -19.48 -0.78 -62.43
C MET A 11 -19.86 -1.58 -61.15
N PHE A 12 -21.13 -2.01 -61.11
CA PHE A 12 -21.75 -3.19 -60.48
C PHE A 12 -21.95 -3.36 -58.95
N CYS A 13 -23.15 -2.92 -58.55
CA CYS A 13 -24.21 -3.52 -57.71
C CYS A 13 -24.16 -5.04 -57.35
N VAL A 14 -24.56 -5.40 -56.11
CA VAL A 14 -25.78 -6.17 -55.69
C VAL A 14 -25.57 -6.98 -54.37
N TYR A 15 -26.42 -6.66 -53.38
CA TYR A 15 -27.04 -7.42 -52.26
C TYR A 15 -26.63 -8.84 -51.78
N SER A 16 -26.84 -8.99 -50.44
CA SER A 16 -27.34 -10.17 -49.67
C SER A 16 -26.34 -11.33 -49.45
N SER A 17 -26.36 -12.14 -48.37
CA SER A 17 -27.15 -12.28 -47.14
C SER A 17 -26.40 -13.28 -46.22
N SER A 18 -26.88 -13.40 -44.98
CA SER A 18 -26.44 -14.23 -43.86
C SER A 18 -26.60 -15.76 -44.00
N SER A 19 -25.83 -16.49 -43.14
CA SER A 19 -25.95 -17.91 -42.70
C SER A 19 -25.39 -18.97 -43.68
N SER A 20 -24.74 -20.08 -43.32
CA SER A 20 -24.74 -20.91 -42.09
C SER A 20 -23.56 -21.92 -42.10
N SER A 21 -23.15 -22.37 -40.90
CA SER A 21 -22.53 -23.66 -40.48
C SER A 21 -21.75 -24.60 -41.42
N ILE A 22 -20.60 -25.14 -40.94
CA ILE A 22 -20.29 -26.59 -40.72
C ILE A 22 -18.83 -26.81 -40.21
N LYS A 23 -18.70 -27.50 -39.06
CA LYS A 23 -17.75 -28.57 -38.57
C LYS A 23 -16.32 -28.65 -39.16
N SER A 24 -15.24 -29.05 -38.47
CA SER A 24 -14.98 -29.72 -37.17
C SER A 24 -13.46 -29.88 -36.93
N SER A 25 -13.06 -30.04 -35.66
CA SER A 25 -11.89 -30.79 -35.12
C SER A 25 -10.48 -30.22 -35.43
N ILE A 26 -9.51 -30.10 -34.51
CA ILE A 26 -8.99 -31.09 -33.52
C ILE A 26 -8.31 -30.33 -32.35
N PHE A 27 -8.56 -30.78 -31.10
CA PHE A 27 -7.83 -30.45 -29.86
C PHE A 27 -6.70 -31.47 -29.58
N PRO A 28 -5.64 -31.13 -28.82
CA PRO A 28 -4.91 -32.09 -28.01
C PRO A 28 -5.45 -32.14 -26.58
N LYS A 29 -5.54 -33.37 -26.05
CA LYS A 29 -6.14 -33.78 -24.78
C LYS A 29 -5.23 -33.57 -23.56
N SER A 30 -5.92 -33.40 -22.44
CA SER A 30 -5.51 -33.60 -21.05
C SER A 30 -4.89 -34.98 -20.79
N ILE A 31 -3.88 -35.01 -19.91
CA ILE A 31 -3.31 -36.24 -19.34
C ILE A 31 -3.90 -36.42 -17.94
N SER A 32 -4.46 -37.61 -17.72
CA SER A 32 -5.01 -38.14 -16.48
C SER A 32 -3.95 -38.97 -15.75
N PHE A 33 -3.92 -38.90 -14.42
CA PHE A 33 -3.14 -39.80 -13.58
C PHE A 33 -4.00 -41.01 -13.16
N PRO A 34 -3.49 -42.25 -13.22
CA PRO A 34 -4.21 -43.42 -12.75
C PRO A 34 -3.98 -43.69 -11.26
N SER A 35 -4.98 -44.30 -10.63
CA SER A 35 -4.96 -44.82 -9.26
C SER A 35 -4.77 -46.34 -9.23
N SER A 36 -4.42 -46.84 -8.03
CA SER A 36 -4.37 -48.24 -7.52
C SER A 36 -3.01 -48.99 -7.58
N HIS A 37 -2.39 -49.25 -6.42
CA HIS A 37 -2.59 -50.47 -5.62
C HIS A 37 -1.77 -50.46 -4.31
N PHE A 38 -2.38 -51.03 -3.26
CA PHE A 38 -1.85 -51.33 -1.93
C PHE A 38 -0.63 -52.28 -1.93
N ASN A 39 0.34 -52.07 -1.02
CA ASN A 39 0.78 -53.09 -0.06
C ASN A 39 1.72 -52.56 1.04
N ASN A 40 1.30 -52.82 2.29
CA ASN A 40 2.04 -53.03 3.54
C ASN A 40 3.55 -52.80 3.58
N PHE A 41 4.04 -51.97 4.52
CA PHE A 41 5.12 -52.35 5.44
C PHE A 41 5.11 -51.54 6.76
N LYS A 42 4.77 -52.25 7.83
CA LYS A 42 5.17 -52.17 9.26
C LYS A 42 5.82 -50.89 9.81
N ASN A 43 5.20 -50.37 10.88
CA ASN A 43 5.86 -49.66 11.99
C ASN A 43 7.11 -50.42 12.48
N PRO A 44 8.12 -49.67 12.96
CA PRO A 44 8.42 -49.80 14.38
C PRO A 44 8.64 -48.44 15.06
N PHE A 45 7.94 -48.26 16.17
CA PHE A 45 8.35 -47.32 17.21
C PHE A 45 9.75 -47.69 17.72
N LEU A 46 10.67 -46.72 17.77
CA LEU A 46 11.75 -46.73 18.74
C LEU A 46 12.21 -45.31 19.08
N ASN A 47 12.04 -45.00 20.36
CA ASN A 47 12.69 -43.98 21.17
C ASN A 47 14.01 -43.44 20.62
N CYS A 48 14.13 -42.11 20.56
CA CYS A 48 15.38 -41.47 20.97
C CYS A 48 15.08 -40.14 21.66
N LYS A 49 15.24 -40.14 22.99
CA LYS A 49 15.40 -38.94 23.83
C LYS A 49 16.87 -38.54 23.80
N THR A 50 17.10 -37.23 24.02
CA THR A 50 18.32 -36.50 24.47
C THR A 50 18.88 -35.51 23.44
N PRO A 51 19.55 -34.42 23.88
CA PRO A 51 19.05 -33.37 24.77
C PRO A 51 19.22 -31.94 24.18
N MET A 52 18.55 -30.96 24.77
CA MET A 52 18.77 -29.53 24.50
C MET A 52 20.21 -29.13 24.83
N GLU A 53 20.95 -28.65 23.83
CA GLU A 53 22.14 -27.83 24.05
C GLU A 53 21.78 -26.35 23.88
N ASN A 54 21.96 -25.61 24.98
CA ASN A 54 21.96 -24.16 25.02
C ASN A 54 23.11 -23.63 24.15
N GLN A 55 22.82 -23.15 22.94
CA GLN A 55 23.72 -22.24 22.26
C GLN A 55 23.40 -20.81 22.69
N SER A 56 24.20 -20.32 23.63
CA SER A 56 24.27 -18.90 23.97
C SER A 56 24.73 -18.12 22.74
N PHE A 57 23.87 -17.30 22.16
CA PHE A 57 24.29 -16.26 21.22
C PHE A 57 25.00 -15.17 22.01
N SER A 58 26.33 -15.12 21.89
CA SER A 58 27.15 -14.05 22.40
C SER A 58 26.86 -12.76 21.62
N VAL A 59 26.38 -11.74 22.32
CA VAL A 59 26.24 -10.39 21.79
C VAL A 59 27.64 -9.80 21.64
N LEU A 60 28.10 -9.66 20.40
CA LEU A 60 29.30 -8.89 20.10
C LEU A 60 28.98 -7.40 20.27
N SER A 61 29.51 -6.82 21.35
CA SER A 61 29.56 -5.38 21.57
C SER A 61 30.54 -4.76 20.57
N ALA A 62 30.03 -3.95 19.64
CA ALA A 62 30.87 -3.18 18.73
C ALA A 62 31.48 -1.98 19.47
N SER A 63 32.79 -2.00 19.66
CA SER A 63 33.58 -0.88 20.17
C SER A 63 33.80 0.15 19.07
N LYS A 64 33.53 1.43 19.39
CA LYS A 64 33.84 2.57 18.51
C LYS A 64 35.35 2.70 18.33
N ALA A 65 35.83 2.55 17.10
CA ALA A 65 37.11 3.09 16.68
C ALA A 65 36.88 4.48 16.06
N GLN A 66 37.46 5.51 16.66
CA GLN A 66 37.62 6.81 16.03
C GLN A 66 38.63 6.69 14.89
N ASN A 67 38.19 6.85 13.65
CA ASN A 67 38.97 7.54 12.62
C ASN A 67 38.10 7.87 11.40
N GLY A 68 38.24 9.10 10.93
CA GLY A 68 37.49 9.64 9.79
C GLY A 68 37.84 8.92 8.50
N GLY A 69 36.92 8.09 8.06
CA GLY A 69 36.88 7.48 6.73
C GLY A 69 35.52 6.80 6.60
N VAL A 70 34.75 7.14 5.56
CA VAL A 70 33.47 6.49 5.27
C VAL A 70 33.78 5.05 4.83
N ILE A 71 33.89 4.15 5.79
CA ILE A 71 33.87 2.71 5.53
C ILE A 71 32.41 2.40 5.18
N GLN A 72 32.12 2.28 3.89
CA GLN A 72 30.91 1.61 3.44
C GLN A 72 31.00 0.16 3.92
N ASP A 73 30.28 -0.14 5.00
CA ASP A 73 30.18 -1.47 5.54
C ASP A 73 29.43 -2.33 4.51
N SER A 74 30.13 -3.26 3.84
CA SER A 74 29.57 -4.11 2.79
C SER A 74 28.39 -4.97 3.30
N SER A 75 28.30 -5.16 4.62
CA SER A 75 27.16 -5.83 5.27
C SER A 75 25.86 -5.03 5.13
N PHE A 76 25.92 -3.69 5.17
CA PHE A 76 24.75 -2.82 5.08
C PHE A 76 24.18 -2.73 3.65
N GLN A 77 25.05 -2.85 2.63
CA GLN A 77 24.62 -2.78 1.23
C GLN A 77 23.77 -4.00 0.81
N GLY A 78 24.11 -5.19 1.31
CA GLY A 78 23.31 -6.40 1.11
C GLY A 78 21.93 -6.29 1.76
N SER A 79 21.88 -5.85 3.03
CA SER A 79 20.61 -5.67 3.74
C SER A 79 19.73 -4.58 3.13
N GLU A 80 20.31 -3.48 2.63
CA GLU A 80 19.54 -2.40 1.98
C GLU A 80 18.89 -2.88 0.67
N SER A 81 19.61 -3.65 -0.15
CA SER A 81 19.07 -4.20 -1.41
C SER A 81 17.90 -5.16 -1.18
N PHE A 82 17.99 -6.02 -0.17
CA PHE A 82 16.90 -6.90 0.26
C PHE A 82 15.71 -6.07 0.74
N PHE A 83 15.94 -5.09 1.62
CA PHE A 83 14.88 -4.22 2.13
C PHE A 83 14.14 -3.49 1.01
N ARG A 84 14.86 -2.89 0.06
CA ARG A 84 14.27 -2.22 -1.10
C ARG A 84 13.49 -3.19 -2.00
N SER A 85 13.96 -4.42 -2.14
CA SER A 85 13.24 -5.46 -2.89
C SER A 85 11.92 -5.83 -2.20
N VAL A 86 11.90 -5.89 -0.87
CA VAL A 86 10.65 -6.11 -0.12
C VAL A 86 9.69 -4.93 -0.29
N LEU A 87 10.18 -3.69 -0.19
CA LEU A 87 9.36 -2.49 -0.46
C LEU A 87 8.82 -2.47 -1.89
N GLY A 88 9.65 -2.82 -2.87
CA GLY A 88 9.25 -2.91 -4.28
C GLY A 88 8.19 -3.97 -4.53
N ASN A 89 8.22 -5.09 -3.80
CA ASN A 89 7.15 -6.09 -3.85
C ASN A 89 5.85 -5.57 -3.22
N MET A 90 5.91 -4.91 -2.06
CA MET A 90 4.73 -4.26 -1.46
C MET A 90 4.10 -3.23 -2.42
N GLU A 91 4.95 -2.39 -3.05
CA GLU A 91 4.54 -1.43 -4.07
C GLU A 91 3.91 -2.12 -5.29
N ALA A 92 4.54 -3.17 -5.82
CA ALA A 92 4.02 -3.89 -6.99
C ALA A 92 2.63 -4.49 -6.72
N ILE A 93 2.42 -5.11 -5.56
CA ILE A 93 1.10 -5.61 -5.14
C ILE A 93 0.09 -4.46 -5.05
N TYR A 94 0.48 -3.34 -4.46
CA TYR A 94 -0.35 -2.14 -4.37
C TYR A 94 -0.74 -1.63 -5.76
N LEU A 95 0.22 -1.41 -6.67
CA LEU A 95 -0.08 -0.88 -8.01
C LEU A 95 -0.91 -1.84 -8.87
N ASN A 96 -0.77 -3.15 -8.67
CA ASN A 96 -1.57 -4.14 -9.38
C ASN A 96 -3.05 -4.14 -8.94
N LYS A 97 -3.33 -3.80 -7.68
CA LYS A 97 -4.70 -3.74 -7.14
C LYS A 97 -5.36 -2.36 -7.28
N ASN A 98 -4.58 -1.31 -7.56
CA ASN A 98 -5.01 0.08 -7.52
C ASN A 98 -4.69 0.80 -8.85
N PRO A 99 -5.50 0.59 -9.90
CA PRO A 99 -5.27 1.19 -11.22
C PRO A 99 -5.20 2.72 -11.20
N THR A 100 -5.96 3.40 -10.32
CA THR A 100 -5.91 4.86 -10.17
C THR A 100 -4.53 5.31 -9.70
N ALA A 101 -4.01 4.68 -8.66
CA ALA A 101 -2.69 5.01 -8.13
C ALA A 101 -1.59 4.79 -9.17
N LYS A 102 -1.66 3.67 -9.90
CA LYS A 102 -0.72 3.35 -10.99
C LYS A 102 -0.78 4.39 -12.11
N ALA A 103 -1.98 4.73 -12.57
CA ALA A 103 -2.18 5.71 -13.63
C ALA A 103 -1.67 7.10 -13.22
N ILE A 104 -1.89 7.51 -11.97
CA ILE A 104 -1.39 8.79 -11.45
C ILE A 104 0.14 8.82 -11.38
N LEU A 105 0.78 7.75 -10.92
CA LEU A 105 2.25 7.69 -10.91
C LEU A 105 2.83 7.75 -12.33
N GLU A 106 2.22 7.09 -13.30
CA GLU A 106 2.62 7.16 -14.71
C GLU A 106 2.39 8.56 -15.30
N LEU A 107 1.27 9.19 -14.95
CA LEU A 107 0.92 10.55 -15.38
C LEU A 107 1.91 11.59 -14.82
N VAL A 108 2.17 11.56 -13.52
CA VAL A 108 3.13 12.46 -12.88
C VAL A 108 4.54 12.23 -13.43
N ARG A 109 4.94 10.97 -13.64
CA ARG A 109 6.24 10.64 -14.25
C ARG A 109 6.36 11.21 -15.67
N SER A 110 5.27 11.19 -16.44
CA SER A 110 5.26 11.72 -17.80
C SER A 110 5.35 13.25 -17.84
N ALA A 111 4.77 13.94 -16.84
CA ALA A 111 4.79 15.40 -16.75
C ALA A 111 6.04 15.97 -16.07
N ASP A 112 6.62 15.26 -15.09
CA ASP A 112 7.69 15.75 -14.21
C ASP A 112 9.03 15.03 -14.40
N GLY A 113 9.03 13.94 -15.17
CA GLY A 113 10.17 13.02 -15.29
C GLY A 113 10.20 11.95 -14.20
N ASP A 114 11.18 11.05 -14.28
CA ASP A 114 11.31 9.92 -13.35
C ASP A 114 12.06 10.30 -12.07
N GLN A 115 11.48 11.23 -11.29
CA GLN A 115 12.04 11.74 -10.04
C GLN A 115 11.06 11.65 -8.85
N ILE A 116 9.96 10.89 -9.01
CA ILE A 116 8.97 10.70 -7.95
C ILE A 116 9.66 10.12 -6.71
N CYS A 117 9.51 10.79 -5.58
CA CYS A 117 9.96 10.30 -4.27
C CYS A 117 8.74 10.00 -3.40
N TYR A 118 8.81 8.92 -2.63
CA TYR A 118 7.77 8.62 -1.66
C TYR A 118 8.01 9.32 -0.34
N ASP A 119 7.03 10.10 0.12
CA ASP A 119 7.05 10.73 1.44
C ASP A 119 6.90 9.70 2.54
N HIS A 120 5.88 8.84 2.40
CA HIS A 120 5.61 7.77 3.33
C HIS A 120 4.80 6.62 2.72
N PHE A 121 4.87 5.47 3.38
CA PHE A 121 4.00 4.31 3.21
C PHE A 121 3.10 4.17 4.44
N ALA A 122 1.86 3.73 4.26
CA ALA A 122 0.93 3.54 5.37
C ALA A 122 0.36 2.12 5.45
N PHE A 123 0.19 1.62 6.66
CA PHE A 123 -0.38 0.31 6.95
C PHE A 123 -1.46 0.39 8.02
N ARG A 124 -2.44 -0.50 7.90
CA ARG A 124 -3.54 -0.68 8.85
C ARG A 124 -3.46 -2.07 9.48
N THR A 125 -3.71 -2.14 10.77
CA THR A 125 -3.60 -3.38 11.57
C THR A 125 -4.70 -3.50 12.61
N PHE A 126 -4.84 -4.68 13.23
CA PHE A 126 -5.76 -4.91 14.36
C PHE A 126 -4.97 -4.96 15.68
N GLY A 127 -5.28 -4.07 16.62
CA GLY A 127 -4.66 -4.01 17.95
C GLY A 127 -5.14 -5.12 18.88
N VAL A 128 -4.96 -6.39 18.49
CA VAL A 128 -5.35 -7.57 19.27
C VAL A 128 -4.43 -8.76 18.98
N ASN A 129 -4.14 -9.58 19.99
CA ASN A 129 -3.40 -10.84 19.86
C ASN A 129 -2.03 -10.72 19.14
N GLY A 130 -1.39 -9.54 19.21
CA GLY A 130 -0.12 -9.26 18.54
C GLY A 130 -0.22 -8.98 17.04
N HIS A 131 -1.41 -8.73 16.49
CA HIS A 131 -1.62 -8.36 15.08
C HIS A 131 -1.56 -6.84 14.83
N GLY A 132 -1.19 -6.05 15.84
CA GLY A 132 -1.19 -4.59 15.81
C GLY A 132 0.08 -4.00 15.20
N ILE A 133 0.43 -2.77 15.61
CA ILE A 133 1.57 -2.02 15.09
C ILE A 133 2.89 -2.82 15.19
N ASP A 134 3.07 -3.59 16.26
CA ASP A 134 4.30 -4.35 16.50
C ASP A 134 4.52 -5.47 15.47
N SER A 135 3.45 -6.04 14.90
CA SER A 135 3.57 -7.12 13.89
C SER A 135 4.24 -6.63 12.61
N MET A 136 3.91 -5.40 12.20
CA MET A 136 4.43 -4.76 11.00
C MET A 136 5.72 -3.97 11.26
N SER A 137 5.77 -3.22 12.37
CA SER A 137 6.90 -2.33 12.67
C SER A 137 8.21 -3.07 12.91
N LYS A 138 8.17 -4.30 13.43
CA LYS A 138 9.36 -5.12 13.67
C LYS A 138 10.27 -5.20 12.44
N PHE A 139 9.69 -5.42 11.26
CA PHE A 139 10.43 -5.47 10.00
C PHE A 139 11.22 -4.17 9.78
N PHE A 140 10.55 -3.01 9.88
CA PHE A 140 11.20 -1.72 9.64
C PHE A 140 12.28 -1.39 10.69
N LEU A 141 12.01 -1.73 11.96
CA LEU A 141 12.98 -1.55 13.05
C LEU A 141 14.25 -2.39 12.83
N ASP A 142 14.11 -3.62 12.33
CA ASP A 142 15.25 -4.48 11.97
C ASP A 142 16.12 -3.87 10.85
N PHE A 143 15.56 -2.96 10.03
CA PHE A 143 16.27 -2.18 9.00
C PHE A 143 16.60 -0.73 9.42
N GLY A 144 16.65 -0.46 10.72
CA GLY A 144 17.18 0.80 11.27
C GLY A 144 16.21 1.97 11.23
N TYR A 145 14.92 1.73 11.00
CA TYR A 145 13.91 2.75 11.24
C TYR A 145 13.79 3.04 12.75
N GLU A 146 13.44 4.28 13.09
CA GLU A 146 13.22 4.70 14.47
C GLU A 146 11.76 5.04 14.69
N ARG A 147 11.14 4.47 15.73
CA ARG A 147 9.77 4.83 16.16
C ARG A 147 9.74 6.28 16.65
N ARG A 148 8.70 7.01 16.23
CA ARG A 148 8.47 8.42 16.55
C ARG A 148 7.15 8.60 17.30
N GLU A 149 6.52 9.77 17.19
CA GLU A 149 5.37 10.15 18.01
C GLU A 149 4.17 9.21 17.82
N GLU A 150 3.38 9.09 18.90
CA GLU A 150 2.08 8.44 18.88
C GLU A 150 1.00 9.43 18.42
N LEU A 151 0.08 8.95 17.58
CA LEU A 151 -1.13 9.67 17.18
C LEU A 151 -2.35 8.89 17.66
N ARG A 152 -3.38 9.58 18.16
CA ARG A 152 -4.64 8.96 18.62
C ARG A 152 -5.82 9.55 17.88
N PHE A 153 -6.76 8.68 17.53
CA PHE A 153 -8.01 9.03 16.84
C PHE A 153 -9.18 8.45 17.64
N PRO A 154 -9.58 9.10 18.75
CA PRO A 154 -10.57 8.54 19.68
C PRO A 154 -11.91 8.20 19.01
N ALA A 155 -12.40 9.08 18.13
CA ALA A 155 -13.66 8.87 17.41
C ALA A 155 -13.63 7.61 16.52
N LYS A 156 -12.49 7.31 15.90
CA LYS A 156 -12.28 6.13 15.05
C LYS A 156 -11.77 4.92 15.83
N LYS A 157 -11.53 5.06 17.13
CA LYS A 157 -10.92 4.05 18.01
C LYS A 157 -9.57 3.57 17.47
N LEU A 158 -8.73 4.47 16.94
CA LEU A 158 -7.41 4.13 16.38
C LEU A 158 -6.29 4.73 17.23
N LYS A 159 -5.13 4.07 17.20
CA LYS A 159 -3.84 4.69 17.49
C LYS A 159 -2.86 4.41 16.36
N ALA A 160 -1.84 5.25 16.21
CA ALA A 160 -0.80 5.08 15.22
C ALA A 160 0.56 5.50 15.76
N PHE A 161 1.61 4.92 15.19
CA PHE A 161 2.98 5.40 15.29
C PHE A 161 3.50 5.63 13.88
N TRP A 162 4.42 6.57 13.73
CA TRP A 162 5.22 6.66 12.53
C TRP A 162 6.69 6.36 12.81
N PHE A 163 7.42 6.02 11.76
CA PHE A 163 8.80 5.56 11.83
C PHE A 163 9.62 6.34 10.82
N SER A 164 10.67 7.00 11.28
CA SER A 164 11.59 7.73 10.40
C SER A 164 12.65 6.78 9.83
N PRO A 165 13.02 6.93 8.55
CA PRO A 165 14.02 6.08 7.91
C PRO A 165 15.43 6.28 8.51
N PRO A 166 16.34 5.29 8.36
CA PRO A 166 17.73 5.43 8.76
C PRO A 166 18.44 6.55 7.98
N LYS A 167 19.37 7.25 8.64
CA LYS A 167 20.11 8.38 8.03
C LYS A 167 21.10 7.97 6.93
N VAL A 168 21.54 6.71 6.94
CA VAL A 168 22.57 6.18 6.03
C VAL A 168 21.89 5.44 4.87
N SER A 169 21.07 6.13 4.07
CA SER A 169 20.55 5.55 2.82
C SER A 169 21.58 5.81 1.72
N THR A 170 22.21 4.75 1.21
CA THR A 170 23.29 4.86 0.20
C THR A 170 22.78 5.32 -1.17
N SER A 171 21.47 5.24 -1.40
CA SER A 171 20.81 5.55 -2.67
C SER A 171 19.92 6.78 -2.53
N SER A 172 20.44 7.96 -2.85
CA SER A 172 19.67 9.22 -2.93
C SER A 172 19.26 9.60 -4.36
N ARG A 173 19.62 8.77 -5.35
CA ARG A 173 19.55 9.10 -6.78
C ARG A 173 18.49 8.35 -7.59
N GLY A 174 17.73 7.45 -6.97
CA GLY A 174 16.63 6.72 -7.61
C GLY A 174 15.25 7.37 -7.42
N SER A 175 14.23 6.79 -8.03
CA SER A 175 12.81 7.14 -7.85
C SER A 175 12.06 6.02 -7.11
N GLY A 176 10.87 6.36 -6.58
CA GLY A 176 10.02 5.45 -5.83
C GLY A 176 10.76 4.79 -4.66
N VAL A 177 10.65 3.46 -4.55
CA VAL A 177 11.35 2.66 -3.52
C VAL A 177 12.87 2.62 -3.65
N ASN A 178 13.43 3.05 -4.81
CA ASN A 178 14.87 3.15 -5.04
C ASN A 178 15.41 4.56 -4.76
N GLY A 179 14.54 5.51 -4.42
CA GLY A 179 14.91 6.86 -3.99
C GLY A 179 15.18 6.95 -2.48
N PRO A 180 15.07 8.17 -1.92
CA PRO A 180 15.04 8.37 -0.48
C PRO A 180 14.01 7.45 0.17
N LEU A 181 14.40 6.77 1.25
CA LEU A 181 13.50 5.84 1.94
C LEU A 181 12.28 6.58 2.49
N PRO A 182 11.05 6.06 2.29
CA PRO A 182 9.85 6.68 2.80
C PRO A 182 9.78 6.55 4.32
N ARG A 183 9.09 7.49 4.99
CA ARG A 183 8.60 7.29 6.36
C ARG A 183 7.57 6.16 6.36
N ILE A 184 7.37 5.51 7.50
CA ILE A 184 6.33 4.47 7.62
C ILE A 184 5.31 4.92 8.64
N PHE A 185 4.04 4.90 8.28
CA PHE A 185 2.91 5.17 9.18
C PHE A 185 2.16 3.86 9.43
N ILE A 186 2.03 3.44 10.69
CA ILE A 186 1.34 2.21 11.04
C ILE A 186 0.27 2.52 12.07
N SER A 187 -0.97 2.21 11.71
CA SER A 187 -2.13 2.37 12.59
C SER A 187 -2.66 1.02 13.05
N GLU A 188 -3.26 0.99 14.23
CA GLU A 188 -4.04 -0.13 14.71
C GLU A 188 -5.40 0.30 15.25
N LEU A 189 -6.39 -0.57 15.01
CA LEU A 189 -7.70 -0.48 15.63
C LEU A 189 -7.64 -0.96 17.07
N LEU A 190 -8.15 -0.16 18.00
CA LEU A 190 -8.31 -0.53 19.41
C LEU A 190 -9.53 -1.45 19.54
N VAL A 191 -9.31 -2.74 19.28
CA VAL A 191 -10.36 -3.76 19.17
C VAL A 191 -11.16 -3.85 20.47
N ASP A 192 -10.52 -3.68 21.63
CA ASP A 192 -11.16 -3.68 22.95
C ASP A 192 -12.20 -2.57 23.15
N GLN A 193 -12.20 -1.53 22.32
CA GLN A 193 -13.18 -0.44 22.33
C GLN A 193 -14.38 -0.68 21.41
N LEU A 194 -14.41 -1.79 20.67
CA LEU A 194 -15.54 -2.16 19.81
C LEU A 194 -16.63 -2.92 20.57
N SER A 195 -17.79 -3.08 19.94
CA SER A 195 -18.84 -3.97 20.44
C SER A 195 -18.32 -5.40 20.67
N PRO A 196 -18.87 -6.16 21.64
CA PRO A 196 -18.51 -7.56 21.85
C PRO A 196 -18.60 -8.39 20.55
N GLU A 197 -19.62 -8.14 19.74
CA GLU A 197 -19.86 -8.82 18.47
C GLU A 197 -18.73 -8.56 17.47
N ALA A 198 -18.32 -7.31 17.28
CA ALA A 198 -17.20 -6.96 16.40
C ALA A 198 -15.87 -7.52 16.93
N GLN A 199 -15.67 -7.51 18.26
CA GLN A 199 -14.50 -8.11 18.88
C GLN A 199 -14.41 -9.62 18.61
N GLU A 200 -15.52 -10.34 18.72
CA GLU A 200 -15.59 -11.77 18.44
C GLU A 200 -15.23 -12.09 16.99
N ILE A 201 -15.79 -11.32 16.03
CA ILE A 201 -15.45 -11.46 14.61
C ILE A 201 -13.95 -11.26 14.39
N ILE A 202 -13.37 -10.16 14.88
CA ILE A 202 -11.93 -9.88 14.66
C ILE A 202 -11.06 -10.95 15.35
N LYS A 203 -11.44 -11.38 16.56
CA LYS A 203 -10.71 -12.43 17.29
C LYS A 203 -10.78 -13.77 16.59
N LYS A 204 -11.91 -14.13 15.94
CA LYS A 204 -12.02 -15.34 15.11
C LYS A 204 -10.91 -15.39 14.06
N TYR A 205 -10.79 -14.35 13.23
CA TYR A 205 -9.80 -14.32 12.15
C TYR A 205 -8.36 -14.22 12.64
N THR A 206 -8.11 -13.34 13.62
CA THR A 206 -6.74 -13.16 14.17
C THR A 206 -6.25 -14.39 14.95
N ASN A 207 -7.13 -15.18 15.57
CA ASN A 207 -6.74 -16.42 16.23
C ASN A 207 -6.36 -17.52 15.23
N ILE A 208 -7.11 -17.65 14.13
CA ILE A 208 -6.84 -18.62 13.05
C ILE A 208 -5.51 -18.31 12.35
N SER A 209 -5.09 -17.04 12.35
CA SER A 209 -3.82 -16.64 11.76
C SER A 209 -2.59 -17.26 12.46
N HIS A 210 -2.73 -17.79 13.68
CA HIS A 210 -1.63 -18.38 14.47
C HIS A 210 -0.36 -17.48 14.50
N CYS A 211 0.74 -17.92 13.88
CA CYS A 211 1.99 -17.18 13.78
C CYS A 211 2.04 -16.20 12.59
N GLY A 212 0.96 -16.04 11.82
CA GLY A 212 0.90 -15.15 10.66
C GLY A 212 1.26 -13.69 10.98
N LYS A 213 0.97 -13.23 12.20
CA LYS A 213 1.44 -11.94 12.74
C LYS A 213 2.95 -11.74 12.74
N GLU A 214 3.74 -12.81 12.86
CA GLU A 214 5.22 -12.73 12.84
C GLU A 214 5.76 -12.45 11.43
N TYR A 215 4.90 -12.59 10.40
CA TYR A 215 5.24 -12.47 8.99
C TYR A 215 4.41 -11.38 8.28
N ALA A 216 3.94 -10.36 9.00
CA ALA A 216 3.08 -9.31 8.45
C ALA A 216 3.69 -8.60 7.22
N ALA A 217 4.97 -8.24 7.26
CA ALA A 217 5.67 -7.63 6.14
C ALA A 217 5.76 -8.55 4.92
N LEU A 218 5.95 -9.86 5.15
CA LEU A 218 5.97 -10.87 4.08
C LEU A 218 4.57 -11.04 3.46
N ALA A 219 3.53 -11.07 4.29
CA ALA A 219 2.14 -11.11 3.84
C ALA A 219 1.79 -9.89 2.97
N SER A 220 2.28 -8.70 3.35
CA SER A 220 2.15 -7.48 2.57
C SER A 220 2.86 -7.57 1.21
N ALA A 221 4.12 -8.01 1.20
CA ALA A 221 4.93 -8.14 -0.02
C ALA A 221 4.37 -9.18 -1.01
N PHE A 222 3.65 -10.20 -0.53
CA PHE A 222 2.97 -11.18 -1.39
C PHE A 222 1.49 -10.87 -1.63
N GLY A 223 0.92 -9.87 -0.97
CA GLY A 223 -0.47 -9.48 -1.13
C GLY A 223 -1.48 -10.50 -0.62
N ILE A 224 -1.12 -11.26 0.41
CA ILE A 224 -1.92 -12.35 0.99
C ILE A 224 -2.50 -11.97 2.37
N LEU A 225 -3.69 -12.50 2.66
CA LEU A 225 -4.23 -12.48 4.03
C LEU A 225 -3.53 -13.55 4.85
N THR A 226 -3.25 -13.24 6.11
CA THR A 226 -2.70 -14.22 7.07
C THR A 226 -3.79 -15.05 7.75
N TRP A 227 -5.06 -14.80 7.42
CA TRP A 227 -6.24 -15.51 7.88
C TRP A 227 -7.09 -15.95 6.68
N GLU A 228 -8.07 -16.83 6.94
CA GLU A 228 -9.01 -17.28 5.92
C GLU A 228 -9.87 -16.13 5.37
N LYS A 229 -10.40 -16.32 4.15
CA LYS A 229 -11.32 -15.33 3.56
C LYS A 229 -12.53 -15.14 4.49
N PRO A 230 -12.92 -13.89 4.78
CA PRO A 230 -14.08 -13.64 5.61
C PRO A 230 -15.39 -14.01 4.91
N SER A 231 -16.46 -14.21 5.69
CA SER A 231 -17.82 -14.23 5.14
C SER A 231 -18.31 -12.81 4.84
N TYR A 232 -19.23 -12.67 3.89
CA TYR A 232 -19.76 -11.36 3.54
C TYR A 232 -20.58 -10.76 4.69
N SER A 233 -21.32 -11.59 5.42
CA SER A 233 -22.09 -11.18 6.60
C SER A 233 -21.20 -10.57 7.69
N GLU A 234 -20.06 -11.18 8.00
CA GLU A 234 -19.13 -10.65 9.01
C GLU A 234 -18.46 -9.36 8.54
N PHE A 235 -18.09 -9.28 7.25
CA PHE A 235 -17.59 -8.04 6.65
C PHE A 235 -18.60 -6.90 6.78
N GLN A 236 -19.87 -7.14 6.45
CA GLN A 236 -20.93 -6.13 6.59
C GLN A 236 -21.16 -5.72 8.04
N GLN A 237 -21.09 -6.66 8.98
CA GLN A 237 -21.22 -6.36 10.41
C GLN A 237 -20.11 -5.42 10.87
N LEU A 238 -18.85 -5.72 10.52
CA LEU A 238 -17.74 -4.81 10.81
C LEU A 238 -17.91 -3.46 10.11
N ALA A 239 -18.33 -3.45 8.84
CA ALA A 239 -18.47 -2.20 8.06
C ALA A 239 -19.50 -1.24 8.66
N ARG A 240 -20.53 -1.75 9.35
CA ARG A 240 -21.53 -0.90 10.05
C ARG A 240 -20.97 -0.20 11.28
N GLU A 241 -19.99 -0.80 11.95
CA GLU A 241 -19.39 -0.21 13.17
C GLU A 241 -18.08 0.53 12.86
N SER A 242 -17.22 -0.04 12.02
CA SER A 242 -15.90 0.47 11.70
C SER A 242 -15.49 0.07 10.28
N GLU A 243 -15.53 1.03 9.37
CA GLU A 243 -15.03 0.86 8.01
C GLU A 243 -13.54 0.51 7.97
N TYR A 244 -12.76 1.00 8.95
CA TYR A 244 -11.37 0.60 9.14
C TYR A 244 -11.25 -0.91 9.43
N ALA A 245 -12.13 -1.45 10.30
CA ALA A 245 -12.14 -2.87 10.61
C ALA A 245 -12.50 -3.72 9.38
N ALA A 246 -13.53 -3.32 8.64
CA ALA A 246 -13.94 -4.00 7.42
C ALA A 246 -12.84 -3.98 6.36
N TRP A 247 -12.18 -2.82 6.16
CA TRP A 247 -11.05 -2.70 5.25
C TRP A 247 -9.90 -3.62 5.64
N THR A 248 -9.52 -3.63 6.91
CA THR A 248 -8.41 -4.45 7.42
C THR A 248 -8.72 -5.93 7.30
N LEU A 249 -9.98 -6.34 7.48
CA LEU A 249 -10.40 -7.73 7.36
C LEU A 249 -10.15 -8.32 5.94
N VAL A 250 -10.42 -7.55 4.88
CA VAL A 250 -10.30 -8.01 3.49
C VAL A 250 -8.96 -7.64 2.81
N ASN A 251 -8.25 -6.64 3.32
CA ASN A 251 -6.95 -6.22 2.78
C ASN A 251 -5.75 -6.68 3.63
N GLY A 252 -5.97 -7.06 4.89
CA GLY A 252 -4.92 -7.50 5.81
C GLY A 252 -3.81 -6.47 5.97
N TYR A 253 -2.56 -6.91 5.76
CA TYR A 253 -1.37 -6.09 5.87
C TYR A 253 -0.97 -5.38 4.56
N ALA A 254 -1.87 -5.32 3.57
CA ALA A 254 -1.61 -4.60 2.33
C ALA A 254 -1.25 -3.13 2.60
N LEU A 255 -0.45 -2.56 1.69
CA LEU A 255 -0.12 -1.15 1.70
C LEU A 255 -1.40 -0.33 1.49
N SER A 256 -1.78 0.45 2.52
CA SER A 256 -3.00 1.27 2.51
C SER A 256 -2.88 2.42 1.52
N HIS A 257 -1.69 3.00 1.41
CA HIS A 257 -1.36 3.99 0.39
C HIS A 257 0.15 4.23 0.33
N VAL A 258 0.59 4.75 -0.82
CA VAL A 258 1.86 5.46 -0.97
C VAL A 258 1.58 6.95 -1.08
N THR A 259 2.59 7.76 -0.76
CA THR A 259 2.45 9.22 -0.77
C THR A 259 3.52 9.85 -1.65
N ILE A 260 3.14 10.61 -2.68
CA ILE A 260 4.10 11.38 -3.48
C ILE A 260 4.54 12.61 -2.67
N SER A 261 5.85 12.79 -2.52
CA SER A 261 6.44 14.00 -1.96
C SER A 261 6.45 15.10 -3.02
N THR A 262 5.46 15.98 -3.00
CA THR A 262 5.27 16.99 -4.06
C THR A 262 6.45 17.96 -4.09
N HIS A 263 6.96 18.40 -2.93
CA HIS A 263 8.06 19.38 -2.85
C HIS A 263 9.37 18.93 -3.51
N ARG A 264 9.50 17.63 -3.83
CA ARG A 264 10.63 17.00 -4.54
C ARG A 264 10.43 16.89 -6.05
N LEU A 265 9.24 17.16 -6.57
CA LEU A 265 8.98 17.25 -8.01
C LEU A 265 9.73 18.45 -8.61
N ALA A 266 10.13 18.32 -9.87
CA ALA A 266 10.98 19.28 -10.57
C ALA A 266 10.19 20.42 -11.23
N SER A 267 8.96 20.16 -11.67
CA SER A 267 8.08 21.12 -12.35
C SER A 267 7.26 21.95 -11.37
N ASN A 268 6.30 22.71 -11.92
CA ASN A 268 5.29 23.44 -11.14
C ASN A 268 4.36 22.52 -10.33
N LEU A 269 4.31 21.21 -10.63
CA LEU A 269 3.58 20.21 -9.83
C LEU A 269 4.13 20.04 -8.42
N ARG A 270 5.28 20.66 -8.11
CA ARG A 270 5.82 20.65 -6.75
C ARG A 270 4.94 21.34 -5.70
N SER A 271 4.13 22.28 -6.14
CA SER A 271 3.05 22.86 -5.34
C SER A 271 1.87 21.90 -5.33
N ILE A 272 1.44 21.46 -4.16
CA ILE A 272 0.34 20.52 -4.02
C ILE A 272 -0.98 21.04 -4.59
N GLY A 273 -1.19 22.37 -4.60
CA GLY A 273 -2.35 22.98 -5.25
C GLY A 273 -2.36 22.76 -6.75
N ASN A 274 -1.20 22.95 -7.41
CA ASN A 274 -1.05 22.71 -8.84
C ASN A 274 -1.17 21.21 -9.16
N LEU A 275 -0.61 20.34 -8.30
CA LEU A 275 -0.74 18.90 -8.47
C LEU A 275 -2.21 18.46 -8.36
N ASN A 276 -2.96 18.96 -7.36
CA ASN A 276 -4.37 18.63 -7.21
C ASN A 276 -5.17 19.00 -8.46
N GLN A 277 -5.00 20.24 -8.95
CA GLN A 277 -5.65 20.68 -10.18
C GLN A 277 -5.29 19.78 -11.36
N PHE A 278 -4.00 19.45 -11.52
CA PHE A 278 -3.52 18.57 -12.58
C PHE A 278 -4.15 17.16 -12.50
N ILE A 279 -4.31 16.60 -11.30
CA ILE A 279 -4.94 15.28 -11.10
C ILE A 279 -6.43 15.33 -11.43
N GLU A 280 -7.15 16.37 -11.00
CA GLU A 280 -8.58 16.55 -11.30
C GLU A 280 -8.83 16.79 -12.79
N GLU A 281 -8.01 17.61 -13.46
CA GLU A 281 -8.09 17.86 -14.91
C GLU A 281 -7.87 16.59 -15.74
N ASN A 282 -7.15 15.61 -15.21
CA ASN A 282 -6.97 14.29 -15.82
C ASN A 282 -8.05 13.27 -15.41
N GLY A 283 -9.11 13.70 -14.73
CA GLY A 283 -10.31 12.90 -14.48
C GLY A 283 -10.26 12.04 -13.22
N PHE A 284 -9.31 12.26 -12.31
CA PHE A 284 -9.24 11.54 -11.05
C PHE A 284 -9.90 12.33 -9.92
N ASN A 285 -10.69 11.64 -9.08
CA ASN A 285 -11.39 12.26 -7.96
C ASN A 285 -10.50 12.32 -6.71
N LEU A 286 -10.44 13.50 -6.09
CA LEU A 286 -9.78 13.71 -4.81
C LEU A 286 -10.77 13.56 -3.64
N ASN A 287 -10.27 13.06 -2.51
CA ASN A 287 -11.04 12.97 -1.26
C ASN A 287 -11.44 14.39 -0.81
N SER A 288 -12.75 14.62 -0.78
CA SER A 288 -13.36 15.92 -0.46
C SER A 288 -13.70 16.12 1.03
N GLU A 289 -13.50 15.11 1.88
CA GLU A 289 -13.81 15.18 3.31
C GLU A 289 -12.92 16.21 4.01
N GLY A 290 -13.50 17.21 4.68
CA GLY A 290 -12.72 18.33 5.25
C GLY A 290 -12.06 19.24 4.21
N GLY A 291 -12.52 19.22 2.95
CA GLY A 291 -11.92 19.91 1.82
C GLY A 291 -10.82 19.09 1.15
N ILE A 292 -10.54 19.30 -0.15
CA ILE A 292 -9.53 18.52 -0.90
C ILE A 292 -8.15 18.58 -0.24
N LEU A 293 -7.74 19.79 0.15
CA LEU A 293 -6.45 20.06 0.77
C LEU A 293 -6.58 20.14 2.30
N LYS A 294 -5.94 19.22 3.00
CA LYS A 294 -5.83 19.19 4.46
C LYS A 294 -4.55 19.90 4.85
N VAL A 295 -4.65 20.86 5.76
CA VAL A 295 -3.53 21.70 6.18
C VAL A 295 -3.38 21.58 7.68
N SER A 296 -2.17 21.25 8.14
CA SER A 296 -1.88 21.18 9.57
C SER A 296 -2.07 22.55 10.25
N PRO A 297 -2.32 22.61 11.56
CA PRO A 297 -2.50 23.88 12.27
C PRO A 297 -1.31 24.85 12.17
N ASP A 298 -0.09 24.32 12.02
CA ASP A 298 1.11 25.13 11.80
C ASP A 298 1.25 25.63 10.34
N GLY A 299 0.41 25.15 9.43
CA GLY A 299 0.43 25.48 8.00
C GLY A 299 1.55 24.81 7.20
N LEU A 300 2.33 23.91 7.82
CA LEU A 300 3.58 23.40 7.23
C LEU A 300 3.49 22.00 6.64
N LEU A 301 2.40 21.27 6.90
CA LEU A 301 2.11 19.98 6.29
C LEU A 301 0.77 20.06 5.56
N LEU A 302 0.85 19.94 4.23
CA LEU A 302 -0.29 19.98 3.34
C LEU A 302 -0.45 18.61 2.71
N GLN A 303 -1.67 18.07 2.72
CA GLN A 303 -1.96 16.73 2.26
C GLN A 303 -3.27 16.69 1.46
N SER A 304 -3.30 15.87 0.42
CA SER A 304 -4.48 15.51 -0.35
C SER A 304 -4.37 14.05 -0.76
N SER A 305 -5.48 13.42 -1.12
CA SER A 305 -5.48 12.02 -1.57
C SER A 305 -6.57 11.78 -2.57
N THR A 306 -6.45 10.72 -3.36
CA THR A 306 -7.55 10.24 -4.18
C THR A 306 -8.61 9.56 -3.33
N VAL A 307 -9.81 9.41 -3.89
CA VAL A 307 -10.74 8.37 -3.43
C VAL A 307 -10.11 7.01 -3.75
N ALA A 308 -10.31 6.02 -2.88
CA ALA A 308 -9.78 4.68 -3.07
C ALA A 308 -10.39 3.97 -4.27
N ASP A 309 -9.62 3.07 -4.90
CA ASP A 309 -10.18 2.13 -5.87
C ASP A 309 -11.05 1.09 -5.16
N SER A 310 -11.92 0.41 -5.90
CA SER A 310 -12.66 -0.76 -5.43
C SER A 310 -12.34 -1.97 -6.29
N THR A 311 -12.30 -3.16 -5.68
CA THR A 311 -12.10 -4.42 -6.42
C THR A 311 -13.16 -5.44 -6.06
N SER A 312 -13.38 -6.38 -6.98
CA SER A 312 -14.25 -7.52 -6.74
C SER A 312 -13.59 -8.49 -5.77
N PHE A 313 -14.26 -8.82 -4.68
CA PHE A 313 -13.80 -9.76 -3.66
C PHE A 313 -14.82 -10.89 -3.49
N GLU A 314 -14.36 -12.12 -3.70
CA GLU A 314 -15.14 -13.33 -3.44
C GLU A 314 -14.89 -13.79 -2.00
N PHE A 315 -15.94 -13.70 -1.18
CA PHE A 315 -16.01 -14.09 0.23
C PHE A 315 -16.08 -15.63 0.39
N SER A 316 -15.84 -16.12 1.61
CA SER A 316 -15.83 -17.58 1.89
C SER A 316 -17.19 -18.26 1.74
N ASP A 317 -18.28 -17.50 1.76
CA ASP A 317 -19.65 -17.98 1.51
C ASP A 317 -20.02 -17.99 0.01
N GLY A 318 -19.07 -17.70 -0.89
CA GLY A 318 -19.27 -17.64 -2.34
C GLY A 318 -19.89 -16.33 -2.84
N THR A 319 -20.23 -15.40 -1.94
CA THR A 319 -20.70 -14.07 -2.33
C THR A 319 -19.54 -13.27 -2.94
N THR A 320 -19.79 -12.55 -4.03
CA THR A 320 -18.80 -11.67 -4.66
C THR A 320 -19.30 -10.24 -4.66
N GLU A 321 -18.59 -9.34 -4.00
CA GLU A 321 -18.98 -7.94 -3.82
C GLU A 321 -17.78 -7.00 -4.02
N ALA A 322 -18.05 -5.74 -4.32
CA ALA A 322 -17.01 -4.72 -4.42
C ALA A 322 -16.57 -4.28 -3.02
N VAL A 323 -15.26 -4.32 -2.76
CA VAL A 323 -14.65 -3.86 -1.50
C VAL A 323 -13.62 -2.76 -1.77
N PRO A 324 -13.44 -1.80 -0.83
CA PRO A 324 -12.41 -0.79 -0.97
C PRO A 324 -11.02 -1.40 -0.96
N CYS A 325 -10.20 -0.97 -1.91
CA CYS A 325 -8.76 -1.21 -1.94
C CYS A 325 -8.04 -0.01 -1.31
N SER A 326 -6.96 0.43 -1.92
CA SER A 326 -6.10 1.49 -1.44
C SER A 326 -6.32 2.77 -2.27
N TYR A 327 -5.69 3.86 -1.82
CA TYR A 327 -5.66 5.15 -2.53
C TYR A 327 -4.21 5.61 -2.68
N ILE A 328 -3.97 6.71 -3.39
CA ILE A 328 -2.68 7.41 -3.40
C ILE A 328 -2.83 8.77 -2.71
N GLU A 329 -1.81 9.15 -1.96
CA GLU A 329 -1.75 10.44 -1.27
C GLU A 329 -0.67 11.34 -1.90
N PHE A 330 -0.80 12.65 -1.68
CA PHE A 330 0.15 13.67 -2.05
C PHE A 330 0.45 14.52 -0.80
N ALA A 331 1.72 14.79 -0.54
CA ALA A 331 2.13 15.58 0.61
C ALA A 331 3.18 16.63 0.25
N GLU A 332 2.96 17.86 0.71
CA GLU A 332 3.93 18.95 0.68
C GLU A 332 4.36 19.30 2.10
N ARG A 333 5.68 19.24 2.34
CA ARG A 333 6.28 19.65 3.61
C ARG A 333 6.97 20.98 3.42
N LEU A 334 6.47 22.04 4.06
CA LEU A 334 7.07 23.37 3.97
C LEU A 334 8.30 23.49 4.85
N VAL A 335 9.14 24.48 4.52
CA VAL A 335 10.37 24.81 5.23
C VAL A 335 10.02 25.34 6.62
N LEU A 336 10.72 24.85 7.64
CA LEU A 336 10.51 25.30 9.01
C LEU A 336 10.89 26.79 9.16
N PRO A 337 10.23 27.56 10.05
CA PRO A 337 10.44 29.01 10.16
C PRO A 337 11.89 29.43 10.39
N GLN A 338 12.68 28.64 11.11
CA GLN A 338 14.11 28.91 11.38
C GLN A 338 15.00 28.80 10.13
N TYR A 339 14.50 28.22 9.03
CA TYR A 339 15.22 28.07 7.77
C TYR A 339 14.57 28.86 6.63
N LYS A 340 13.65 29.79 6.92
CA LYS A 340 12.90 30.54 5.91
C LYS A 340 13.79 31.34 4.93
N ASP A 341 14.94 31.81 5.42
CA ASP A 341 15.88 32.64 4.65
C ASP A 341 16.93 31.77 3.93
N LEU A 342 16.84 30.44 4.05
CA LEU A 342 17.72 29.51 3.36
C LEU A 342 17.38 29.51 1.87
N PRO A 343 18.36 29.71 0.97
CA PRO A 343 18.11 29.62 -0.47
C PRO A 343 17.48 28.28 -0.84
N THR A 344 16.48 28.30 -1.74
CA THR A 344 15.69 27.11 -2.12
C THR A 344 16.55 25.92 -2.53
N GLU A 345 17.66 26.17 -3.22
CA GLU A 345 18.64 25.17 -3.67
C GLU A 345 19.46 24.52 -2.54
N LYS A 346 19.45 25.12 -1.35
CA LYS A 346 20.09 24.58 -0.13
C LYS A 346 19.09 23.94 0.83
N VAL A 347 17.79 24.01 0.54
CA VAL A 347 16.76 23.36 1.35
C VAL A 347 16.89 21.85 1.19
N GLU A 348 16.92 21.16 2.32
CA GLU A 348 17.01 19.71 2.42
C GLU A 348 15.79 19.19 3.20
N GLU A 349 15.56 17.88 3.21
CA GLU A 349 14.39 17.28 3.86
C GLU A 349 14.30 17.63 5.35
N PHE A 350 15.44 17.65 6.05
CA PHE A 350 15.48 17.96 7.48
C PHE A 350 15.20 19.44 7.79
N HIS A 351 15.24 20.31 6.79
CA HIS A 351 14.84 21.72 6.92
C HIS A 351 13.31 21.89 6.83
N ARG A 352 12.55 20.82 6.53
CA ARG A 352 11.10 20.85 6.35
C ARG A 352 10.36 20.25 7.54
N ARG A 353 9.05 20.53 7.65
CA ARG A 353 8.18 19.95 8.68
C ARG A 353 8.14 18.43 8.59
N ASP A 354 8.77 17.76 9.56
CA ASP A 354 8.78 16.31 9.69
C ASP A 354 7.58 15.79 10.48
N GLY A 355 7.27 14.49 10.43
CA GLY A 355 6.18 13.86 11.17
C GLY A 355 4.80 14.03 10.53
N PHE A 356 3.74 13.81 11.31
CA PHE A 356 2.35 13.78 10.84
C PHE A 356 1.47 14.76 11.64
N GLU A 357 0.20 14.88 11.23
CA GLU A 357 -0.81 15.60 12.00
C GLU A 357 -2.12 14.80 12.05
N VAL A 358 -2.64 14.59 13.28
CA VAL A 358 -3.90 13.95 13.64
C VAL A 358 -5.07 14.56 12.88
N GLY A 359 -5.18 15.89 12.85
CA GLY A 359 -6.28 16.58 12.16
C GLY A 359 -6.35 16.24 10.67
N ASN A 360 -5.19 16.22 10.00
CA ASN A 360 -5.11 15.82 8.59
C ASN A 360 -5.40 14.33 8.42
N ALA A 361 -4.71 13.48 9.20
CA ALA A 361 -4.81 12.02 9.10
C ALA A 361 -6.24 11.51 9.35
N ASP A 362 -6.99 12.13 10.29
CA ASP A 362 -8.39 11.78 10.56
C ASP A 362 -9.27 11.86 9.31
N LYS A 363 -9.04 12.87 8.46
CA LYS A 363 -9.79 13.08 7.21
C LYS A 363 -9.27 12.23 6.05
N ILE A 364 -7.98 11.90 6.06
CA ILE A 364 -7.36 11.04 5.03
C ILE A 364 -7.80 9.57 5.20
N PHE A 365 -8.04 9.10 6.43
CA PHE A 365 -8.61 7.75 6.64
C PHE A 365 -9.92 7.53 5.88
N GLU A 366 -10.69 8.59 5.65
CA GLU A 366 -11.97 8.57 4.95
C GLU A 366 -11.84 8.35 3.44
N SER A 367 -10.63 8.33 2.87
CA SER A 367 -10.43 8.03 1.44
C SER A 367 -10.92 6.63 1.05
N THR A 368 -11.03 5.71 2.02
CA THR A 368 -11.63 4.37 1.83
C THR A 368 -13.09 4.30 2.26
N SER A 369 -13.71 5.42 2.65
CA SER A 369 -15.07 5.42 3.17
C SER A 369 -16.10 5.17 2.07
N LYS A 370 -17.20 4.51 2.42
CA LYS A 370 -18.33 4.31 1.50
C LYS A 370 -18.88 5.64 0.97
N ASP A 371 -18.90 6.68 1.81
CA ASP A 371 -19.37 8.01 1.42
C ASP A 371 -18.46 8.68 0.38
N GLN A 372 -17.14 8.47 0.42
CA GLN A 372 -16.25 8.91 -0.66
C GLN A 372 -16.42 8.08 -1.93
N LEU A 373 -16.52 6.75 -1.80
CA LEU A 373 -16.62 5.83 -2.94
C LEU A 373 -17.92 5.97 -3.74
N THR A 374 -19.01 6.38 -3.08
CA THR A 374 -20.33 6.51 -3.71
C THR A 374 -20.66 7.92 -4.17
N ARG A 375 -19.83 8.91 -3.83
CA ARG A 375 -19.94 10.27 -4.38
C ARG A 375 -19.70 10.21 -5.88
N ARG A 376 -20.78 10.39 -6.66
CA ARG A 376 -20.66 10.64 -8.10
C ARG A 376 -19.92 11.97 -8.26
N ALA A 377 -18.91 12.01 -9.13
CA ALA A 377 -18.33 13.27 -9.59
C ALA A 377 -19.49 14.15 -10.07
N ALA A 378 -19.66 15.30 -9.43
CA ALA A 378 -20.77 16.22 -9.68
C ALA A 378 -20.58 16.97 -11.00
#